data_AF-A0AAV6Z1B8-F1
#
_entry.id   AF-A0AAV6Z1B8-F1
#
_cell.length_a   1.000
_cell.length_b   1.000
_cell.length_c   1.000
_cell.angle_alpha   90.00
_cell.angle_beta   90.00
_cell.angle_gamma   90.00
#
_symmetry.space_group_name_H-M   'P 1'
#
loop_
_entity.id
_entity.type
_entity.pdbx_description
1 polymer ?
#
loop_
_entity_poly.entity_id
_entity_poly.type
_entity_poly.pdbx_seq_one_letter_code
_entity_poly.pdbx_strand_id
1 'polypeptide(L)' 'MKLIALLFSLCFINVEAFRICSFNIQSFGESKIAKTEVMNVIVKVISRCDLMLLMEIKDNTNQVINKLMAKLNR' A
#
# COMPACT_ATOMS: atom_id res chain seq x y z
N MET A 1 -25.89 -2.05 -35.09
CA MET A 1 -24.45 -1.90 -34.79
C MET A 1 -24.14 -1.18 -33.48
N LYS A 2 -24.76 -0.03 -33.16
CA LYS A 2 -24.44 0.73 -31.92
C LYS A 2 -24.69 -0.04 -30.61
N LEU A 3 -25.78 -0.80 -30.51
CA LEU A 3 -26.09 -1.62 -29.32
C LEU A 3 -25.08 -2.75 -29.11
N ILE A 4 -24.64 -3.39 -30.20
CA ILE A 4 -23.64 -4.46 -30.16
C ILE A 4 -22.28 -3.89 -29.72
N ALA A 5 -21.89 -2.72 -30.25
CA ALA A 5 -20.67 -2.04 -29.82
C ALA A 5 -20.71 -1.62 -28.33
N LEU A 6 -21.87 -1.17 -27.84
CA LEU A 6 -22.08 -0.84 -26.43
C LEU A 6 -21.95 -2.09 -25.52
N LEU A 7 -22.60 -3.19 -25.90
CA LEU A 7 -22.52 -4.48 -25.19
C LEU A 7 -21.09 -5.03 -25.18
N PHE A 8 -20.35 -4.89 -26.28
CA PHE A 8 -18.95 -5.32 -26.36
C PHE A 8 -18.05 -4.49 -25.44
N SER A 9 -18.29 -3.18 -25.32
CA SER A 9 -17.56 -2.30 -24.39
C SER A 9 -17.80 -2.64 -22.92
N LEU A 10 -19.01 -3.09 -22.56
CA LEU A 10 -19.36 -3.50 -21.19
C LEU A 10 -18.62 -4.79 -20.77
N CYS A 11 -18.27 -5.67 -21.71
CA CYS A 11 -17.50 -6.88 -21.42
C CYS A 11 -16.03 -6.62 -21.06
N PHE A 12 -15.48 -5.44 -21.34
CA PHE A 12 -14.10 -5.08 -21.00
C PHE A 12 -13.97 -4.27 -19.71
N ILE A 13 -15.03 -4.17 -18.91
CA ILE A 13 -14.95 -3.47 -17.63
C ILE A 13 -14.19 -4.36 -16.65
N ASN A 14 -12.91 -4.05 -16.46
CA ASN A 14 -12.11 -4.64 -15.40
C ASN A 14 -12.55 -4.00 -14.08
N VAL A 15 -13.19 -4.78 -13.21
CA VAL A 15 -13.42 -4.39 -11.82
C VAL A 15 -12.18 -4.79 -11.03
N GLU A 16 -11.39 -3.80 -10.62
CA GLU A 16 -10.33 -4.00 -9.63
C GLU A 16 -10.98 -4.40 -8.30
N ALA A 17 -10.56 -5.52 -7.71
CA ALA A 17 -10.99 -5.91 -6.37
C ALA A 17 -10.37 -4.98 -5.33
N PHE A 18 -11.14 -4.58 -4.32
CA PHE A 18 -10.63 -3.80 -3.20
C PHE A 18 -9.70 -4.67 -2.33
N ARG A 19 -8.42 -4.31 -2.26
CA ARG A 19 -7.35 -5.08 -1.62
C ARG A 19 -7.15 -4.64 -0.17
N ILE A 20 -7.63 -5.46 0.76
CA ILE A 20 -7.39 -5.30 2.19
C ILE A 20 -6.24 -6.22 2.62
N CYS A 21 -5.25 -5.67 3.31
CA CYS A 21 -4.06 -6.40 3.70
C CYS A 21 -3.74 -6.20 5.18
N SER A 22 -3.00 -7.14 5.76
CA SER A 22 -2.32 -6.97 7.03
C SER A 22 -0.84 -7.31 6.88
N PHE A 23 0.02 -6.51 7.51
CA PHE A 23 1.46 -6.72 7.45
C PHE A 23 2.07 -6.48 8.83
N ASN A 24 2.57 -7.56 9.43
CA ASN A 24 3.39 -7.48 10.62
C ASN A 24 4.85 -7.24 10.22
N ILE A 25 5.35 -6.03 10.45
CA ILE A 25 6.74 -5.67 10.21
C ILE A 25 7.48 -5.80 11.54
N GLN A 26 8.23 -6.90 11.70
CA GLN A 26 8.93 -7.21 12.94
C GLN A 26 9.70 -5.99 13.48
N SER A 27 9.34 -5.53 14.69
CA SER A 27 9.96 -4.35 15.30
C SER A 27 10.07 -3.15 14.35
N PHE A 28 8.95 -2.66 13.84
CA PHE A 28 8.89 -1.54 12.92
C PHE A 28 9.16 -0.22 13.65
N GLY A 29 10.44 0.14 13.73
CA GLY A 29 10.92 1.34 14.40
C GLY A 29 12.03 2.04 13.60
N GLU A 30 12.65 3.05 14.24
CA GLU A 30 13.67 3.93 13.64
C GLU A 30 14.82 3.16 12.97
N SER A 31 15.35 2.12 13.62
CA SER A 31 16.46 1.31 13.08
C SER A 31 16.10 0.58 11.78
N LYS A 32 14.81 0.29 11.56
CA LYS A 32 14.33 -0.39 10.36
C LYS A 32 14.12 0.62 9.23
N ILE A 33 13.47 1.75 9.51
CA ILE A 33 13.22 2.81 8.53
C ILE A 33 14.44 3.65 8.16
N ALA A 34 15.54 3.52 8.91
CA ALA A 34 16.84 4.08 8.55
C ALA A 34 17.46 3.37 7.33
N LYS A 35 17.09 2.11 7.07
CA LYS A 35 17.60 1.31 5.95
C LYS A 35 16.76 1.58 4.70
N THR A 36 17.31 2.33 3.75
CA THR A 36 16.60 2.76 2.53
C THR A 36 16.01 1.59 1.74
N GLU A 37 16.77 0.51 1.55
CA GLU A 37 16.29 -0.68 0.83
C GLU A 37 15.09 -1.34 1.50
N VAL A 38 15.11 -1.43 2.84
CA VAL A 38 13.99 -1.99 3.61
C VAL A 38 12.76 -1.09 3.49
N MET A 39 12.93 0.23 3.60
CA MET A 39 11.83 1.18 3.43
C MET A 39 11.22 1.10 2.02
N ASN A 40 12.05 0.96 0.98
CA ASN A 40 11.57 0.82 -0.40
C ASN A 40 10.71 -0.44 -0.58
N VAL A 41 11.12 -1.57 0.02
CA VAL A 41 10.31 -2.81 0.02
C VAL A 41 9.00 -2.62 0.78
N ILE A 42 9.02 -2.01 1.97
CA ILE A 42 7.83 -1.76 2.77
C ILE A 42 6.82 -0.89 2.00
N VAL A 43 7.27 0.21 1.40
CA VAL A 43 6.43 1.07 0.55
C VAL A 43 5.83 0.27 -0.60
N LYS A 44 6.65 -0.51 -1.32
CA LYS A 44 6.18 -1.34 -2.44
C LYS A 44 5.13 -2.37 -2.02
N VAL A 45 5.23 -2.94 -0.81
CA VAL A 45 4.24 -3.87 -0.28
C VAL A 45 2.94 -3.14 0.08
N ILE A 46 3.02 -2.00 0.78
CA ILE A 46 1.85 -1.24 1.21
C ILE A 46 1.07 -0.68 0.01
N SER A 47 1.76 -0.16 -1.01
CA SER A 47 1.14 0.42 -2.21
C SER A 47 0.34 -0.59 -3.07
N ARG A 48 0.35 -1.88 -2.72
CA ARG A 48 -0.48 -2.91 -3.38
C ARG A 48 -1.87 -3.06 -2.75
N CYS A 49 -2.15 -2.35 -1.66
CA CYS A 49 -3.35 -2.51 -0.86
C CYS A 49 -4.08 -1.17 -0.80
N ASP A 50 -5.41 -1.22 -0.91
CA ASP A 50 -6.26 -0.04 -0.74
C ASP A 50 -6.45 0.28 0.75
N LEU A 51 -6.42 -0.76 1.60
CA LEU A 51 -6.43 -0.65 3.05
C LEU A 51 -5.37 -1.60 3.65
N MET A 52 -4.53 -1.08 4.55
CA MET A 52 -3.47 -1.85 5.19
C MET A 52 -3.54 -1.72 6.71
N LEU A 53 -3.53 -2.86 7.40
CA LEU A 53 -3.23 -2.93 8.84
C LEU A 53 -1.72 -3.17 9.03
N LEU A 54 -1.01 -2.19 9.59
CA LEU A 54 0.38 -2.33 10.01
C LEU A 54 0.49 -2.66 11.50
N MET A 55 1.34 -3.63 11.84
CA MET A 55 1.53 -4.11 13.22
C MET A 55 3.00 -4.02 13.65
N GLU A 56 3.23 -4.20 14.96
CA GLU A 56 4.55 -4.11 15.61
C GLU A 56 5.27 -2.76 15.43
N ILE A 57 4.49 -1.67 15.38
CA ILE A 57 5.04 -0.32 15.39
C ILE A 57 5.74 -0.08 16.73
N LYS A 58 7.06 0.16 16.67
CA LYS A 58 7.92 0.56 17.78
C LYS A 58 8.37 1.99 17.55
N ASP A 59 7.48 2.92 17.84
CA ASP A 59 7.68 4.35 17.65
C ASP A 59 7.05 5.12 18.82
N ASN A 60 7.87 5.81 19.59
CA ASN A 60 7.46 6.68 20.69
C ASN A 60 7.47 8.17 20.31
N THR A 61 7.94 8.51 19.10
CA THR A 61 8.09 9.90 18.64
C THR A 61 7.22 10.24 17.42
N ASN A 62 6.44 9.28 16.91
CA ASN A 62 5.66 9.37 15.67
C ASN A 62 6.50 9.65 14.40
N GLN A 63 7.84 9.57 14.48
CA GLN A 63 8.72 9.82 13.34
C GLN A 63 8.66 8.70 12.29
N VAL A 64 8.41 7.46 12.71
CA VAL A 64 8.39 6.29 11.83
C VAL A 64 7.21 6.38 10.88
N ILE A 65 6.03 6.67 11.42
CA ILE A 65 4.81 6.81 10.63
C ILE A 65 4.89 8.05 9.73
N ASN A 66 5.37 9.20 10.24
CA ASN A 66 5.53 10.39 9.42
C ASN A 66 6.46 10.17 8.21
N LYS A 67 7.60 9.48 8.41
CA LYS A 67 8.53 9.17 7.34
C LYS A 67 7.94 8.19 6.31
N LEU A 68 7.18 7.20 6.80
CA LEU A 68 6.46 6.27 5.93
C LEU A 68 5.40 7.00 5.08
N MET A 69 4.58 7.86 5.70
CA MET A 69 3.55 8.64 5.00
C MET A 69 4.15 9.60 3.97
N ALA A 70 5.27 10.25 4.29
CA ALA A 70 5.98 11.10 3.34
C ALA A 70 6.51 10.35 2.10
N LYS A 71 6.70 9.02 2.20
CA LYS A 71 7.09 8.15 1.08
C LYS A 71 5.89 7.62 0.30
N LEU A 72 4.79 7.30 0.98
CA LEU A 72 3.56 6.78 0.37
C LEU A 72 2.74 7.87 -0.36
N ASN A 73 2.79 9.11 0.11
CA ASN A 73 2.04 10.24 -0.45
C ASN A 73 2.80 11.00 -1.56
N ARG A 74 3.76 10.35 -2.22
CA ARG A 74 4.45 10.89 -3.40
C ARG A 74 3.92 10.20 -4.65
#